data_AF-M1NQK8-F1
#
_entry.id   AF-M1NQK8-F1
#
_cell.length_a   1.000
_cell.length_b   1.000
_cell.length_c   1.000
_cell.angle_alpha   90.00
_cell.angle_beta   90.00
_cell.angle_gamma   90.00
#
_symmetry.space_group_name_H-M   'P 1'
#
loop_
_entity.id
_entity.type
_entity.pdbx_description
1 polymer ?
#
loop_
_entity_poly.entity_id
_entity_poly.type
_entity_poly.pdbx_seq_one_letter_code
_entity_poly.pdbx_strand_id
1 'polypeptide(L)'
;MGILEKIRKSRARTKAEIKAAKVRARQEAKEEAKLQLRREKLLVQQENDLLKAEKKGLKAKRKHQRKMAENALQQVKEGKVSARKIIKWSGTARVALPIVLPLVYRGVTAGREQLIAARARKLGVTPDQLAEFAGHGAPLKARIQGVRDNLEDTSLMPGFVRDVNDRLDELSAAVDNAEYMTPEQRRRAHDSVSRDIDQVTQQIQERLRQR
;
A
#
# COMPACT_ATOMS: atom_id res chain seq x y z
N MET A 1 -48.49 -108.89 -27.88
CA MET A 1 -47.79 -107.71 -28.43
C MET A 1 -46.30 -108.03 -28.58
N GLY A 2 -45.74 -107.94 -29.80
CA GLY A 2 -44.39 -108.45 -30.12
C GLY A 2 -43.22 -107.51 -29.76
N ILE A 3 -42.06 -108.10 -29.46
CA ILE A 3 -40.83 -107.42 -29.01
C ILE A 3 -40.25 -106.48 -30.10
N LEU A 4 -40.34 -106.88 -31.38
CA LEU A 4 -39.86 -106.08 -32.51
C LEU A 4 -40.61 -104.75 -32.66
N GLU A 5 -41.91 -104.74 -32.38
CA GLU A 5 -42.74 -103.53 -32.44
C GLU A 5 -42.36 -102.54 -31.32
N LYS A 6 -42.02 -103.05 -30.12
CA LYS A 6 -41.54 -102.24 -29.00
C LYS A 6 -40.19 -101.56 -29.31
N ILE A 7 -39.26 -102.25 -29.98
CA ILE A 7 -37.96 -101.69 -30.38
C ILE A 7 -38.12 -100.62 -31.48
N ARG A 8 -39.01 -100.84 -32.45
CA ARG A 8 -39.31 -99.81 -33.47
C ARG A 8 -39.93 -98.56 -32.84
N LYS A 9 -40.87 -98.73 -31.90
CA LYS A 9 -41.48 -97.61 -31.15
C LYS A 9 -40.46 -96.89 -30.27
N SER A 10 -39.51 -97.59 -29.61
CA SER A 10 -38.47 -96.92 -28.81
C SER A 10 -37.49 -96.11 -29.67
N ARG A 11 -37.04 -96.66 -30.82
CA ARG A 11 -36.19 -95.94 -31.77
C ARG A 11 -36.87 -94.72 -32.39
N ALA A 12 -38.18 -94.80 -32.62
CA ALA A 12 -38.96 -93.65 -33.09
C ALA A 12 -39.02 -92.54 -32.03
N ARG A 13 -39.24 -92.91 -30.75
CA ARG A 13 -39.22 -91.96 -29.62
C ARG A 13 -37.86 -91.31 -29.42
N THR A 14 -36.77 -92.07 -29.40
CA THR A 14 -35.42 -91.50 -29.25
C THR A 14 -35.03 -90.59 -30.42
N LYS A 15 -35.40 -90.94 -31.66
CA LYS A 15 -35.20 -90.04 -32.81
C LYS A 15 -36.03 -88.76 -32.70
N ALA A 16 -37.26 -88.84 -32.19
CA ALA A 16 -38.10 -87.67 -31.96
C ALA A 16 -37.51 -86.78 -30.85
N GLU A 17 -37.03 -87.36 -29.76
CA GLU A 17 -36.35 -86.67 -28.66
C GLU A 17 -35.06 -85.99 -29.12
N ILE A 18 -34.21 -86.68 -29.90
CA ILE A 18 -32.99 -86.09 -30.46
C ILE A 18 -33.33 -84.94 -31.41
N LYS A 19 -34.37 -85.08 -32.25
CA LYS A 19 -34.82 -83.99 -33.13
C LYS A 19 -35.36 -82.81 -32.31
N ALA A 20 -36.14 -83.06 -31.26
CA ALA A 20 -36.66 -82.02 -30.38
C ALA A 20 -35.52 -81.31 -29.63
N ALA A 21 -34.56 -82.05 -29.08
CA ALA A 21 -33.36 -81.51 -28.44
C ALA A 21 -32.52 -80.67 -29.42
N LYS A 22 -32.36 -81.14 -30.67
CA LYS A 22 -31.64 -80.39 -31.72
C LYS A 22 -32.35 -79.10 -32.12
N VAL A 23 -33.69 -79.10 -32.17
CA VAL A 23 -34.46 -77.88 -32.45
C VAL A 23 -34.36 -76.91 -31.28
N ARG A 24 -34.48 -77.38 -30.03
CA ARG A 24 -34.29 -76.55 -28.83
C ARG A 24 -32.90 -75.93 -28.77
N ALA A 25 -31.84 -76.72 -28.94
CA ALA A 25 -30.47 -76.21 -28.97
C ALA A 25 -30.25 -75.18 -30.11
N ARG A 26 -30.88 -75.38 -31.28
CA ARG A 26 -30.83 -74.39 -32.38
C ARG A 26 -31.63 -73.12 -32.07
N GLN A 27 -32.72 -73.21 -31.30
CA GLN A 27 -33.50 -72.05 -30.89
C GLN A 27 -32.77 -71.27 -29.80
N GLU A 28 -32.26 -71.96 -28.78
CA GLU A 28 -31.42 -71.39 -27.71
C GLU A 28 -30.20 -70.69 -28.30
N ALA A 29 -29.43 -71.34 -29.19
CA ALA A 29 -28.29 -70.70 -29.85
C ALA A 29 -28.68 -69.45 -30.67
N LYS A 30 -29.87 -69.44 -31.31
CA LYS A 30 -30.38 -68.27 -32.04
C LYS A 30 -30.81 -67.15 -31.09
N GLU A 31 -31.42 -67.48 -29.96
CA GLU A 31 -31.84 -66.51 -28.95
C GLU A 31 -30.62 -65.91 -28.24
N GLU A 32 -29.63 -66.73 -27.90
CA GLU A 32 -28.35 -66.30 -27.36
C GLU A 32 -27.62 -65.38 -28.32
N ALA A 33 -27.51 -65.73 -29.61
CA ALA A 33 -26.88 -64.87 -30.61
C ALA A 33 -27.63 -63.53 -30.77
N LYS A 34 -28.96 -63.53 -30.75
CA LYS A 34 -29.77 -62.30 -30.78
C LYS A 34 -29.55 -61.45 -29.53
N LEU A 35 -29.46 -62.08 -28.37
CA LEU A 35 -29.27 -61.42 -27.08
C LEU A 35 -27.85 -60.86 -26.95
N GLN A 36 -26.83 -61.58 -27.43
CA GLN A 36 -25.46 -61.10 -27.55
C GLN A 36 -25.38 -59.87 -28.47
N LEU A 37 -25.97 -59.93 -29.66
CA LEU A 37 -25.99 -58.80 -30.59
C LEU A 37 -26.72 -57.58 -30.01
N ARG A 38 -27.80 -57.78 -29.24
CA ARG A 38 -28.46 -56.69 -28.50
C ARG A 38 -27.57 -56.10 -27.41
N ARG A 39 -26.87 -56.95 -26.64
CA ARG A 39 -25.91 -56.51 -25.61
C ARG A 39 -24.77 -55.71 -26.22
N GLU A 40 -24.14 -56.20 -27.30
CA GLU A 40 -23.08 -55.50 -28.01
C GLU A 40 -23.54 -54.14 -28.53
N LYS A 41 -24.75 -54.07 -29.12
CA LYS A 41 -25.33 -52.78 -29.56
C LYS A 41 -25.51 -51.79 -28.40
N LEU A 42 -25.99 -52.26 -27.25
CA LEU A 42 -26.14 -51.42 -26.06
C LEU A 42 -24.78 -50.95 -25.52
N LEU A 43 -23.78 -51.83 -25.51
CA LEU A 43 -22.41 -51.48 -25.12
C LEU A 43 -21.82 -50.42 -26.04
N VAL A 44 -21.94 -50.58 -27.36
CA VAL A 44 -21.48 -49.59 -28.34
C VAL A 44 -22.22 -48.25 -28.18
N GLN A 45 -23.52 -48.27 -27.89
CA GLN A 45 -24.28 -47.04 -27.61
C GLN A 45 -23.76 -46.34 -26.35
N GLN A 46 -23.55 -47.09 -25.26
CA GLN A 46 -23.00 -46.57 -24.01
C GLN A 46 -21.59 -45.99 -24.20
N GLU A 47 -20.70 -46.68 -24.90
CA GLU A 47 -19.37 -46.19 -25.24
C GLU A 47 -19.44 -44.87 -26.02
N ASN A 48 -20.30 -44.81 -27.04
CA ASN A 48 -20.46 -43.58 -27.83
C ASN A 48 -21.00 -42.41 -27.00
N ASP A 49 -21.95 -42.66 -26.09
CA ASP A 49 -22.50 -41.62 -25.24
C ASP A 49 -21.50 -41.16 -24.16
N LEU A 50 -20.70 -42.08 -23.61
CA LEU A 50 -19.57 -41.77 -22.76
C LEU A 50 -18.55 -40.89 -23.50
N LEU A 51 -18.15 -41.27 -24.71
CA LEU A 51 -17.22 -40.48 -25.54
C LEU A 51 -17.79 -39.09 -25.87
N LYS A 52 -19.09 -38.96 -26.13
CA LYS A 52 -19.74 -37.64 -26.32
C LYS A 52 -19.70 -36.82 -25.04
N ALA A 53 -19.99 -37.41 -23.88
CA ALA A 53 -19.97 -36.74 -22.59
C ALA A 53 -18.54 -36.26 -22.26
N GLU A 54 -17.53 -37.11 -22.47
CA GLU A 54 -16.13 -36.76 -22.30
C GLU A 54 -15.69 -35.61 -23.22
N LYS A 55 -16.04 -35.68 -24.52
CA LYS A 55 -15.75 -34.60 -25.48
C LYS A 55 -16.39 -33.27 -25.04
N LYS A 56 -17.64 -33.29 -24.58
CA LYS A 56 -18.33 -32.10 -24.04
C LYS A 56 -17.62 -31.56 -22.80
N GLY A 57 -17.26 -32.45 -21.86
CA GLY A 57 -16.53 -32.10 -20.65
C GLY A 57 -15.16 -31.49 -20.95
N LEU A 58 -14.39 -32.08 -21.86
CA LEU A 58 -13.10 -31.57 -22.32
C LEU A 58 -13.25 -30.20 -23.01
N LYS A 59 -14.28 -30.01 -23.84
CA LYS A 59 -14.56 -28.70 -24.47
C LYS A 59 -14.91 -27.64 -23.44
N ALA A 60 -15.71 -27.97 -22.42
CA ALA A 60 -16.04 -27.06 -21.32
C ALA A 60 -14.79 -26.70 -20.51
N LYS A 61 -13.95 -27.70 -20.17
CA LYS A 61 -12.67 -27.49 -19.49
C LYS A 61 -11.74 -26.57 -20.29
N ARG A 62 -11.58 -26.81 -21.60
CA ARG A 62 -10.77 -25.96 -22.49
C ARG A 62 -11.29 -24.52 -22.55
N LYS A 63 -12.61 -24.32 -22.66
CA LYS A 63 -13.22 -22.98 -22.63
C LYS A 63 -12.96 -22.27 -21.30
N HIS A 64 -13.11 -22.99 -20.19
CA HIS A 64 -12.85 -22.45 -18.86
C HIS A 64 -11.37 -22.07 -18.70
N GLN A 65 -10.45 -22.96 -19.04
CA GLN A 65 -9.01 -22.69 -19.01
C GLN A 65 -8.63 -21.49 -19.88
N ARG A 66 -9.20 -21.38 -21.08
CA ARG A 66 -8.99 -20.22 -21.96
C ARG A 66 -9.49 -18.93 -21.32
N LYS A 67 -10.70 -18.91 -20.76
CA LYS A 67 -11.24 -17.73 -20.05
C LYS A 67 -10.38 -17.35 -18.86
N MET A 68 -9.92 -18.33 -18.08
CA MET A 68 -9.02 -18.09 -16.94
C MET A 68 -7.69 -17.51 -17.40
N ALA A 69 -7.13 -18.02 -18.50
CA ALA A 69 -5.89 -17.49 -19.09
C ALA A 69 -6.08 -16.06 -19.65
N GLU A 70 -7.20 -15.79 -20.34
CA GLU A 70 -7.56 -14.45 -20.82
C GLU A 70 -7.73 -13.47 -19.65
N ASN A 71 -8.44 -13.87 -18.59
CA ASN A 71 -8.60 -13.07 -17.38
C ASN A 71 -7.26 -12.82 -16.68
N ALA A 72 -6.40 -13.84 -16.57
CA ALA A 72 -5.06 -13.70 -15.99
C ALA A 72 -4.19 -12.75 -16.81
N LEU A 73 -4.21 -12.87 -18.15
CA LEU A 73 -3.53 -11.93 -19.04
C LEU A 73 -4.08 -10.51 -18.90
N GLN A 74 -5.39 -10.36 -18.74
CA GLN A 74 -6.01 -9.05 -18.52
C GLN A 74 -5.60 -8.46 -17.17
N GLN A 75 -5.55 -9.25 -16.10
CA GLN A 75 -5.05 -8.80 -14.80
C GLN A 75 -3.57 -8.39 -14.86
N VAL A 76 -2.73 -9.15 -15.60
CA VAL A 76 -1.32 -8.80 -15.81
C VAL A 76 -1.18 -7.53 -16.64
N LYS A 77 -1.96 -7.37 -17.72
CA LYS A 77 -1.99 -6.15 -18.54
C LYS A 77 -2.52 -4.93 -17.79
N GLU A 78 -3.48 -5.12 -16.89
CA GLU A 78 -4.02 -4.05 -16.05
C GLU A 78 -3.00 -3.60 -14.99
N GLY A 79 -2.00 -4.43 -14.66
CA GLY A 79 -0.88 -4.07 -13.79
C GLY A 79 -1.31 -3.64 -12.38
N LYS A 80 -0.34 -3.24 -11.54
CA LYS A 80 -0.63 -2.72 -10.19
C LYS A 80 -1.42 -1.39 -10.24
N VAL A 81 -1.26 -0.63 -11.33
CA VAL A 81 -1.91 0.66 -11.56
C VAL A 81 -2.47 0.69 -12.98
N SER A 82 -3.75 0.35 -13.14
CA SER A 82 -4.42 0.44 -14.45
C SER A 82 -4.82 1.89 -14.75
N ALA A 83 -4.73 2.30 -16.01
CA ALA A 83 -5.18 3.63 -16.45
C ALA A 83 -6.62 3.92 -16.02
N ARG A 84 -7.49 2.90 -16.02
CA ARG A 84 -8.89 3.01 -15.58
C ARG A 84 -9.00 3.29 -14.08
N LYS A 85 -8.10 2.74 -13.24
CA LYS A 85 -8.03 3.06 -11.82
C LYS A 85 -7.55 4.49 -11.62
N ILE A 86 -6.52 4.93 -12.36
CA ILE A 86 -6.05 6.34 -12.31
C ILE A 86 -7.17 7.31 -12.67
N ILE A 87 -7.93 7.06 -13.74
CA ILE A 87 -9.03 7.93 -14.18
C ILE A 87 -10.15 8.02 -13.12
N LYS A 88 -10.49 6.91 -12.46
CA LYS A 88 -11.48 6.91 -11.38
C LYS A 88 -11.00 7.71 -10.16
N TRP A 89 -9.73 7.53 -9.80
CA TRP A 89 -9.13 8.24 -8.68
C TRP A 89 -8.92 9.72 -8.99
N SER A 90 -8.59 10.09 -10.23
CA SER A 90 -8.42 11.49 -10.63
C SER A 90 -9.76 12.26 -10.62
N GLY A 91 -10.86 11.61 -10.98
CA GLY A 91 -12.21 12.20 -10.83
C GLY A 91 -12.54 12.51 -9.37
N THR A 92 -12.31 11.55 -8.47
CA THR A 92 -12.52 11.73 -7.02
C THR A 92 -11.60 12.79 -6.44
N ALA A 93 -10.32 12.76 -6.82
CA ALA A 93 -9.33 13.74 -6.40
C ALA A 93 -9.69 15.15 -6.86
N ARG A 94 -10.19 15.32 -8.09
CA ARG A 94 -10.61 16.63 -8.63
C ARG A 94 -11.79 17.24 -7.86
N VAL A 95 -12.72 16.41 -7.39
CA VAL A 95 -13.85 16.84 -6.54
C VAL A 95 -13.40 17.17 -5.12
N ALA A 96 -12.46 16.39 -4.55
CA ALA A 96 -11.94 16.64 -3.22
C ALA A 96 -10.94 17.82 -3.17
N LEU A 97 -10.30 18.15 -4.31
CA LEU A 97 -9.27 19.17 -4.42
C LEU A 97 -9.64 20.52 -3.77
N PRO A 98 -10.80 21.14 -4.06
CA PRO A 98 -11.16 22.45 -3.49
C PRO A 98 -11.31 22.46 -1.97
N ILE A 99 -11.55 21.31 -1.34
CA ILE A 99 -11.70 21.21 0.12
C ILE A 99 -10.37 20.79 0.77
N VAL A 100 -9.71 19.78 0.21
CA VAL A 100 -8.46 19.24 0.78
C VAL A 100 -7.33 20.24 0.65
N LEU A 101 -7.23 20.95 -0.48
CA LEU A 101 -6.12 21.87 -0.74
C LEU A 101 -6.03 22.99 0.31
N PRO A 102 -7.12 23.73 0.65
CA PRO A 102 -7.08 24.71 1.73
C PRO A 102 -6.77 24.13 3.11
N LEU A 103 -7.24 22.91 3.40
CA LEU A 103 -7.01 22.27 4.72
C LEU A 103 -5.54 21.87 4.90
N VAL A 104 -4.92 21.29 3.86
CA VAL A 104 -3.48 20.98 3.89
C VAL A 104 -2.67 22.25 4.03
N TYR A 105 -3.01 23.29 3.26
CA TYR A 105 -2.34 24.59 3.36
C TYR A 105 -2.43 25.14 4.79
N ARG A 106 -3.63 25.21 5.37
CA ARG A 106 -3.84 25.67 6.75
C ARG A 106 -3.11 24.82 7.78
N GLY A 107 -3.09 23.50 7.60
CA GLY A 107 -2.36 22.60 8.49
C GLY A 107 -0.84 22.86 8.46
N VAL A 108 -0.28 23.06 7.27
CA VAL A 108 1.15 23.36 7.09
C VAL A 108 1.48 24.75 7.64
N THR A 109 0.67 25.78 7.34
CA THR A 109 0.93 27.14 7.83
C THR A 109 0.79 27.23 9.35
N ALA A 110 -0.28 26.68 9.93
CA ALA A 110 -0.47 26.67 11.38
C ALA A 110 0.66 25.93 12.11
N GLY A 111 1.12 24.79 11.56
CA GLY A 111 2.28 24.09 12.11
C GLY A 111 3.56 24.93 12.05
N ARG A 112 3.80 25.62 10.93
CA ARG A 112 4.96 26.50 10.77
C ARG A 112 4.90 27.69 11.73
N GLU A 113 3.74 28.32 11.88
CA GLU A 113 3.54 29.46 12.78
C GLU A 113 3.83 29.07 14.24
N GLN A 114 3.36 27.90 14.69
CA GLN A 114 3.65 27.41 16.04
C GLN A 114 5.15 27.21 16.28
N LEU A 115 5.89 26.69 15.28
CA LEU A 115 7.34 26.52 15.37
C LEU A 115 8.06 27.87 15.43
N ILE A 116 7.65 28.84 14.61
CA ILE A 116 8.23 30.19 14.60
C ILE A 116 7.93 30.88 15.94
N ALA A 117 6.70 30.83 16.44
CA ALA A 117 6.31 31.40 17.72
C ALA A 117 7.05 30.75 18.90
N ALA A 118 7.27 29.43 18.87
CA ALA A 118 8.09 28.75 19.87
C ALA A 118 9.55 29.20 19.81
N ARG A 119 10.11 29.41 18.62
CA ARG A 119 11.48 29.90 18.43
C ARG A 119 11.62 31.35 18.89
N ALA A 120 10.70 32.22 18.49
CA ALA A 120 10.68 33.63 18.86
C ALA A 120 10.64 33.80 20.40
N ARG A 121 9.74 33.07 21.08
CA ARG A 121 9.68 33.03 22.55
C ARG A 121 10.98 32.61 23.22
N LYS A 122 11.70 31.62 22.67
CA LYS A 122 13.01 31.20 23.20
C LYS A 122 14.09 32.28 23.06
N LEU A 123 13.95 33.15 22.07
CA LEU A 123 14.91 34.21 21.78
C LEU A 123 14.50 35.55 22.42
N GLY A 124 13.35 35.60 23.10
CA GLY A 124 12.85 36.80 23.76
C GLY A 124 12.31 37.88 22.81
N VAL A 125 11.99 37.51 21.56
CA VAL A 125 11.46 38.43 20.55
C VAL A 125 10.12 37.97 20.01
N THR A 126 9.41 38.87 19.33
CA THR A 126 8.17 38.55 18.62
C THR A 126 8.45 37.79 17.30
N PRO A 127 7.48 37.03 16.77
CA PRO A 127 7.62 36.35 15.48
C PRO A 127 7.95 37.31 14.33
N ASP A 128 7.40 38.52 14.35
CA ASP A 128 7.61 39.54 13.33
C ASP A 128 9.05 40.08 13.38
N GLN A 129 9.56 40.40 14.57
CA GLN A 129 10.97 40.77 14.77
C GLN A 129 11.92 39.63 14.35
N LEU A 130 11.56 38.37 14.62
CA LEU A 130 12.37 37.23 14.18
C LEU A 130 12.46 37.12 12.65
N ALA A 131 11.46 37.60 11.91
CA ALA A 131 11.46 37.61 10.45
C ALA A 131 12.37 38.70 9.86
N GLU A 132 12.64 39.78 10.61
CA GLU A 132 13.57 40.85 10.23
C GLU A 132 15.03 40.37 10.25
N PHE A 133 15.34 39.39 11.12
CA PHE A 133 16.67 38.80 11.19
C PHE A 133 16.82 37.64 10.18
N ALA A 134 17.63 37.86 9.15
CA ALA A 134 18.02 36.83 8.17
C ALA A 134 19.49 36.41 8.33
N GLY A 135 19.84 35.24 7.80
CA GLY A 135 21.23 34.76 7.76
C GLY A 135 21.58 33.72 8.83
N HIS A 136 22.85 33.35 8.88
CA HIS A 136 23.34 32.31 9.79
C HIS A 136 23.36 32.80 11.25
N GLY A 137 23.50 34.12 11.43
CA GLY A 137 23.53 34.79 12.73
C GLY A 137 22.16 35.22 13.27
N ALA A 138 21.08 35.03 12.50
CA ALA A 138 19.75 35.53 12.85
C ALA A 138 19.27 35.19 14.29
N PRO A 139 19.50 33.98 14.83
CA PRO A 139 19.09 33.67 16.19
C PRO A 139 19.85 34.48 17.26
N LEU A 140 21.12 34.81 17.01
CA LEU A 140 21.92 35.60 17.93
C LEU A 140 21.50 37.06 17.89
N LYS A 141 21.25 37.61 16.69
CA LYS A 141 20.73 38.97 16.52
C LYS A 141 19.38 39.15 17.22
N ALA A 142 18.47 38.19 17.05
CA ALA A 142 17.20 38.18 17.76
C ALA A 142 17.38 38.19 19.29
N ARG A 143 18.31 37.40 19.83
CA ARG A 143 18.59 37.42 21.28
C ARG A 143 19.18 38.74 21.74
N ILE A 144 20.10 39.33 20.98
CA ILE A 144 20.69 40.65 21.27
C ILE A 144 19.58 41.71 21.34
N GLN A 145 18.67 41.71 20.36
CA GLN A 145 17.53 42.62 20.37
C GLN A 145 16.60 42.36 21.54
N GLY A 146 16.27 41.10 21.84
CA GLY A 146 15.46 40.76 23.00
C GLY A 146 16.09 41.24 24.32
N VAL A 147 17.42 41.15 24.48
CA VAL A 147 18.10 41.70 25.66
C VAL A 147 17.98 43.22 25.71
N ARG A 148 18.12 43.92 24.58
CA ARG A 148 17.95 45.37 24.48
C ARG A 148 16.55 45.82 24.86
N ASP A 149 15.52 45.19 24.29
CA ASP A 149 14.11 45.49 24.58
C ASP A 149 13.83 45.33 26.09
N ASN A 150 14.30 44.25 26.73
CA ASN A 150 14.13 44.05 28.17
C ASN A 150 14.92 45.06 29.03
N LEU A 151 16.05 45.58 28.52
CA LEU A 151 16.86 46.56 29.23
C LEU A 151 16.17 47.94 29.28
N GLU A 152 15.48 48.33 28.20
CA GLU A 152 14.73 49.59 28.13
C GLU A 152 13.60 49.67 29.18
N ASP A 153 12.95 48.54 29.46
CA ASP A 153 11.91 48.43 30.48
C ASP A 153 12.44 48.43 31.92
N THR A 154 13.77 48.49 32.10
CA THR A 154 14.41 48.38 33.41
C THR A 154 14.86 49.73 33.95
N SER A 155 14.59 50.01 35.22
CA SER A 155 14.99 51.27 35.86
C SER A 155 16.47 51.36 36.28
N LEU A 156 17.40 50.63 35.65
CA LEU A 156 18.83 50.56 36.03
C LEU A 156 19.56 51.91 35.87
N MET A 157 20.76 52.02 36.45
CA MET A 157 21.56 53.25 36.33
C MET A 157 21.89 53.55 34.86
N PRO A 158 21.73 54.81 34.38
CA PRO A 158 21.93 55.16 32.97
C PRO A 158 23.31 54.81 32.42
N GLY A 159 24.37 54.91 33.23
CA GLY A 159 25.73 54.52 32.83
C GLY A 159 25.84 53.03 32.52
N PHE A 160 25.26 52.17 33.38
CA PHE A 160 25.25 50.72 33.15
C PHE A 160 24.44 50.34 31.90
N VAL A 161 23.29 50.99 31.70
CA VAL A 161 22.47 50.76 30.49
C VAL A 161 23.25 51.12 29.23
N ARG A 162 24.03 52.22 29.25
CA ARG A 162 24.91 52.59 28.13
C ARG A 162 25.99 51.53 27.90
N ASP A 163 26.71 51.13 28.94
CA ASP A 163 27.80 50.13 28.82
C ASP A 163 27.29 48.79 28.25
N VAL A 164 26.09 48.37 28.67
CA VAL A 164 25.45 47.16 28.12
C VAL A 164 25.08 47.34 26.66
N ASN A 165 24.50 48.48 26.27
CA ASN A 165 24.15 48.76 24.88
C ASN A 165 25.38 48.77 23.97
N ASP A 166 26.48 49.39 24.39
CA ASP A 166 27.74 49.41 23.64
C ASP A 166 28.27 47.98 23.43
N ARG A 167 28.21 47.14 24.47
CA ARG A 167 28.60 45.72 24.37
C ARG A 167 27.67 44.91 23.46
N LEU A 168 26.37 45.18 23.47
CA LEU A 168 25.40 44.55 22.55
C LEU A 168 25.67 44.95 21.09
N ASP A 169 26.12 46.19 20.83
CA ASP A 169 26.52 46.64 19.50
C ASP A 169 27.76 45.89 19.01
N GLU A 170 28.78 45.72 19.86
CA GLU A 170 29.97 44.91 19.55
C GLU A 170 29.61 43.46 19.23
N LEU A 171 28.71 42.86 20.01
CA LEU A 171 28.23 41.49 19.77
C LEU A 171 27.47 41.39 18.45
N SER A 172 26.65 42.40 18.09
CA SER A 172 25.97 42.43 16.80
C SER A 172 26.97 42.47 15.64
N ALA A 173 27.97 43.35 15.72
CA ALA A 173 29.04 43.43 14.72
C ALA A 173 29.84 42.13 14.61
N ALA A 174 30.09 41.44 15.72
CA ALA A 174 30.75 40.13 15.71
C ALA A 174 29.93 39.06 14.97
N VAL A 175 28.60 39.07 15.11
CA VAL A 175 27.70 38.19 14.37
C VAL A 175 27.74 38.48 12.86
N ASP A 176 27.72 39.75 12.47
CA ASP A 176 27.83 40.16 11.07
C ASP A 176 29.14 39.71 10.44
N ASN A 177 30.26 39.91 11.15
CA ASN A 177 31.58 39.48 10.70
C ASN A 177 31.68 37.96 10.55
N ALA A 178 30.98 37.19 11.40
CA ALA A 178 30.99 35.73 11.35
C ALA A 178 30.34 35.17 10.07
N GLU A 179 29.47 35.93 9.39
CA GLU A 179 28.85 35.49 8.14
C GLU A 179 29.85 35.32 6.99
N TYR A 180 30.95 36.08 7.02
CA TYR A 180 32.03 36.03 6.03
C TYR A 180 33.10 34.98 6.33
N MET A 181 32.98 34.23 7.45
CA MET A 181 33.93 33.21 7.87
C MET A 181 33.62 31.82 7.29
N THR A 182 34.60 30.92 7.34
CA THR A 182 34.38 29.50 7.02
C THR A 182 33.34 28.87 7.97
N PRO A 183 32.63 27.79 7.60
CA PRO A 183 31.59 27.20 8.45
C PRO A 183 32.06 26.86 9.88
N GLU A 184 33.29 26.36 10.01
CA GLU A 184 33.89 26.00 11.29
C GLU A 184 34.24 27.22 12.14
N GLN A 185 34.82 28.25 11.52
CA GLN A 185 35.12 29.52 12.18
C GLN A 185 33.85 30.25 12.60
N ARG A 186 32.85 30.33 11.71
CA ARG A 186 31.53 30.90 11.99
C ARG A 186 30.87 30.23 13.18
N ARG A 187 30.87 28.89 13.23
CA ARG A 187 30.31 28.15 14.37
C ARG A 187 31.01 28.53 15.68
N ARG A 188 32.34 28.56 15.70
CA ARG A 188 33.11 28.96 16.90
C ARG A 188 32.84 30.41 17.30
N ALA A 189 32.74 31.32 16.34
CA ALA A 189 32.39 32.72 16.58
C ALA A 189 30.99 32.85 17.18
N HIS A 190 29.99 32.18 16.59
CA HIS A 190 28.62 32.15 17.10
C HIS A 190 28.53 31.55 18.51
N ASP A 191 29.28 30.47 18.80
CA ASP A 191 29.33 29.87 20.12
C ASP A 191 29.96 30.82 21.16
N SER A 192 30.95 31.62 20.76
CA SER A 192 31.55 32.65 21.62
C SER A 192 30.55 33.77 21.90
N VAL A 193 29.96 34.34 20.86
CA VAL A 193 28.96 35.40 20.98
C VAL A 193 27.78 34.95 21.85
N SER A 194 27.31 33.71 21.68
CA SER A 194 26.23 33.18 22.53
C SER A 194 26.58 33.22 24.01
N ARG A 195 27.81 32.82 24.38
CA ARG A 195 28.27 32.87 25.77
C ARG A 195 28.38 34.30 26.29
N ASP A 196 28.82 35.23 25.45
CA ASP A 196 28.94 36.63 25.84
C ASP A 196 27.56 37.28 26.05
N ILE A 197 26.56 36.94 25.23
CA ILE A 197 25.16 37.33 25.45
C ILE A 197 24.66 36.78 26.81
N ASP A 198 24.96 35.52 27.12
CA ASP A 198 24.57 34.90 28.39
C ASP A 198 25.20 35.61 29.59
N GLN A 199 26.48 35.98 29.49
CA GLN A 199 27.18 36.74 30.53
C GLN A 199 26.59 38.14 30.73
N VAL A 200 26.31 38.87 29.65
CA VAL A 200 25.65 40.19 29.72
C VAL A 200 24.29 40.06 30.40
N THR A 201 23.51 39.06 30.00
CA THR A 201 22.18 38.79 30.60
C THR A 201 22.28 38.50 32.10
N GLN A 202 23.27 37.70 32.52
CA GLN A 202 23.52 37.41 33.94
C GLN A 202 23.91 38.67 34.71
N GLN A 203 24.78 39.51 34.16
CA GLN A 203 25.17 40.78 34.77
C GLN A 203 23.97 41.70 34.98
N ILE A 204 23.08 41.82 33.99
CA ILE A 204 21.83 42.59 34.11
C ILE A 204 20.98 42.04 35.28
N GLN A 205 20.79 40.72 35.35
CA GLN A 205 20.02 40.07 36.41
C GLN A 205 20.65 40.23 37.81
N GLU A 206 21.98 40.21 37.92
CA GLU A 206 22.68 40.48 39.17
C GLU A 206 22.47 41.92 39.65
N ARG A 207 22.59 42.89 38.74
CA ARG A 207 22.34 44.30 39.06
C ARG A 207 20.90 44.57 39.45
N LEU A 208 19.95 43.87 38.83
CA LEU A 208 18.55 43.94 39.21
C LEU A 208 18.27 43.41 40.62
N ARG A 209 18.98 42.36 41.05
CA ARG A 209 18.85 41.76 42.39
C ARG A 209 19.57 42.51 43.50
N GLN A 210 20.60 43.31 43.16
CA GLN A 210 21.38 44.10 44.11
C GLN A 210 20.73 45.44 44.48
N ARG A 211 19.52 45.70 43.96
CA ARG A 211 18.64 46.75 44.44
C ARG A 211 17.78 46.26 45.58
#